data_AF-A0A947T0N1-F1
#
_entry.id   AF-A0A947T0N1-F1
#
_cell.length_a   1.000
_cell.length_b   1.000
_cell.length_c   1.000
_cell.angle_alpha   90.00
_cell.angle_beta   90.00
_cell.angle_gamma   90.00
#
_symmetry.space_group_name_H-M   'P 1'
#
loop_
_entity.id
_entity.type
_entity.pdbx_description
1 polymer ?
#
loop_
_entity_poly.entity_id
_entity_poly.type
_entity_poly.pdbx_seq_one_letter_code
_entity_poly.pdbx_strand_id
1 'polypeptide(L)'
;MNSDFTDYLTEIEMPGPLIERVEYFHNLYTDLIRSEPERVFVSDLIQEDGSRSYDSLWFFTGSEVMEAHRFLDAESFDLDSASKITYWRVEKESYTVGSATAASRMRFVFSTEGGSTGDLKATGSNCDRLWTLMKEWFVPKSIAAP
;
A
#
# COMPACT_ATOMS: atom_id res chain seq x y z
N MET A 1 -4.48 -16.08 -0.65
CA MET A 1 -4.78 -14.73 -1.17
C MET A 1 -6.04 -14.77 -2.04
N ASN A 2 -6.91 -13.75 -1.97
CA ASN A 2 -8.13 -13.67 -2.78
C ASN A 2 -7.85 -13.20 -4.24
N SER A 3 -8.83 -13.37 -5.13
CA SER A 3 -8.69 -12.99 -6.56
C SER A 3 -8.47 -11.50 -6.78
N ASP A 4 -9.12 -10.64 -5.98
CA ASP A 4 -9.04 -9.18 -6.13
C ASP A 4 -7.62 -8.67 -5.91
N PHE A 5 -6.86 -9.33 -5.03
CA PHE A 5 -5.45 -9.00 -4.79
C PHE A 5 -4.59 -9.41 -5.98
N THR A 6 -4.80 -10.61 -6.53
CA THR A 6 -4.07 -11.07 -7.73
C THR A 6 -4.36 -10.18 -8.94
N ASP A 7 -5.61 -9.76 -9.13
CA ASP A 7 -6.03 -8.86 -10.19
C ASP A 7 -5.34 -7.48 -10.05
N TYR A 8 -5.28 -6.95 -8.82
CA TYR A 8 -4.54 -5.73 -8.51
C TYR A 8 -3.05 -5.86 -8.85
N LEU A 9 -2.39 -6.93 -8.40
CA LEU A 9 -0.96 -7.14 -8.65
C LEU A 9 -0.67 -7.25 -10.16
N THR A 10 -1.58 -7.89 -10.90
CA THR A 10 -1.50 -7.98 -12.36
C THR A 10 -1.71 -6.61 -13.02
N GLU A 11 -2.62 -5.78 -12.52
CA GLU A 11 -2.89 -4.42 -13.02
C GLU A 11 -1.67 -3.50 -12.88
N ILE A 12 -0.89 -3.64 -11.81
CA ILE A 12 0.38 -2.92 -11.61
C ILE A 12 1.58 -3.60 -12.31
N GLU A 13 1.29 -4.51 -13.24
CA GLU A 13 2.25 -5.22 -14.10
C GLU A 13 3.27 -6.06 -13.31
N MET A 14 2.88 -6.55 -12.13
CA MET A 14 3.77 -7.34 -11.28
C MET A 14 4.06 -8.71 -11.92
N PRO A 15 5.34 -9.10 -12.09
CA PRO A 15 5.70 -10.42 -12.61
C PRO A 15 5.23 -11.56 -11.70
N GLY A 16 4.87 -12.71 -12.29
CA GLY A 16 4.39 -13.89 -11.58
C GLY A 16 5.23 -14.33 -10.36
N PRO A 17 6.57 -14.44 -10.46
CA PRO A 17 7.40 -14.78 -9.31
C PRO A 17 7.31 -13.78 -8.14
N LEU A 18 7.02 -12.51 -8.44
CA LEU A 18 6.82 -11.49 -7.42
C LEU A 18 5.43 -11.57 -6.79
N ILE A 19 4.41 -11.99 -7.56
CA ILE A 19 3.07 -12.30 -7.02
C ILE A 19 3.15 -13.46 -6.04
N GLU A 20 3.89 -14.52 -6.36
CA GLU A 20 4.15 -15.64 -5.43
C GLU A 20 4.83 -15.15 -4.14
N ARG A 21 5.73 -14.17 -4.25
CA ARG A 21 6.36 -13.53 -3.09
C ARG A 21 5.36 -12.72 -2.25
N VAL A 22 4.42 -12.02 -2.88
CA VAL A 22 3.32 -11.35 -2.17
C VAL A 22 2.43 -12.37 -1.46
N GLU A 23 2.12 -13.51 -2.11
CA GLU A 23 1.34 -14.59 -1.51
C GLU A 23 2.04 -15.22 -0.29
N TYR A 24 3.38 -15.35 -0.33
CA TYR A 24 4.15 -15.77 0.84
C TYR A 24 3.92 -14.85 2.04
N PHE A 25 4.07 -13.52 1.87
CA PHE A 25 3.85 -12.57 2.96
C PHE A 25 2.40 -12.51 3.40
N HIS A 26 1.46 -12.61 2.46
CA HIS A 26 0.04 -12.73 2.77
C HIS A 26 -0.21 -13.88 3.75
N ASN A 27 0.27 -15.09 3.42
CA ASN A 27 0.06 -16.26 4.26
C ASN A 27 0.80 -16.16 5.60
N LEU A 28 2.01 -15.57 5.61
CA LEU A 28 2.78 -15.30 6.82
C LEU A 28 2.00 -14.38 7.78
N TYR A 29 1.45 -13.28 7.28
CA TYR A 29 0.66 -12.37 8.09
C TYR A 29 -0.64 -13.02 8.56
N THR A 30 -1.38 -13.69 7.67
CA THR A 30 -2.63 -14.38 8.03
C THR A 30 -2.40 -15.38 9.17
N ASP A 31 -1.30 -16.13 9.15
CA ASP A 31 -0.94 -17.05 10.24
C ASP A 31 -0.60 -16.30 11.53
N LEU A 32 0.20 -15.23 11.43
CA LEU A 32 0.65 -14.44 12.57
C LEU A 32 -0.50 -13.74 13.33
N ILE A 33 -1.40 -13.07 12.61
CA ILE A 33 -2.50 -12.30 13.22
C ILE A 33 -3.80 -13.10 13.34
N ARG A 34 -3.86 -14.30 12.75
CA ARG A 34 -5.04 -15.18 12.70
C ARG A 34 -6.28 -14.49 12.12
N SER A 35 -6.06 -13.61 11.14
CA SER A 35 -7.08 -12.82 10.45
C SER A 35 -6.65 -12.62 9.00
N GLU A 36 -7.61 -12.51 8.09
CA GLU A 36 -7.33 -12.33 6.66
C GLU A 36 -7.19 -10.84 6.32
N PRO A 37 -6.12 -10.41 5.63
CA PRO A 37 -6.01 -9.07 5.08
C PRO A 37 -7.20 -8.68 4.19
N GLU A 38 -7.76 -7.50 4.44
CA GLU A 38 -8.87 -6.91 3.69
C GLU A 38 -8.39 -6.06 2.50
N ARG A 39 -7.15 -5.54 2.58
CA ARG A 39 -6.48 -4.83 1.48
C ARG A 39 -5.02 -5.24 1.38
N VAL A 40 -4.53 -5.15 0.16
CA VAL A 40 -3.10 -5.16 -0.19
C VAL A 40 -2.76 -3.87 -0.93
N PHE A 41 -1.56 -3.36 -0.71
CA PHE A 41 -1.02 -2.26 -1.49
C PHE A 41 0.49 -2.45 -1.67
N VAL A 42 0.97 -2.24 -2.88
CA VAL A 42 2.40 -2.27 -3.19
C VAL A 42 2.84 -0.84 -3.47
N SER A 43 3.80 -0.37 -2.68
CA SER A 43 4.47 0.89 -2.98
C SER A 43 5.40 0.71 -4.15
N ASP A 44 5.28 1.58 -5.15
CA ASP A 44 6.02 1.46 -6.40
C ASP A 44 6.55 2.81 -6.90
N LEU A 45 7.59 2.76 -7.72
CA LEU A 45 8.16 3.92 -8.40
C LEU A 45 8.68 3.57 -9.80
N ILE A 46 8.73 4.57 -10.67
CA ILE A 46 9.41 4.46 -11.96
C ILE A 46 10.83 4.98 -11.79
N GLN A 47 11.81 4.15 -12.10
CA GLN A 47 13.24 4.48 -12.03
C GLN A 47 13.67 5.36 -13.21
N GLU A 48 14.89 5.88 -13.15
CA GLU A 48 15.46 6.75 -14.20
C GLU A 48 15.56 6.04 -15.56
N ASP A 49 15.73 4.71 -15.56
CA ASP A 49 15.75 3.89 -16.78
C ASP A 49 14.36 3.54 -17.33
N GLY A 50 13.30 4.03 -16.67
CA GLY A 50 11.90 3.78 -17.02
C GLY A 50 11.35 2.45 -16.51
N SER A 51 12.15 1.63 -15.83
CA SER A 51 11.67 0.41 -15.19
C SER A 51 10.82 0.72 -13.95
N ARG A 52 9.88 -0.17 -13.61
CA ARG A 52 9.10 -0.07 -12.38
C ARG A 52 9.81 -0.87 -11.29
N SER A 53 9.96 -0.28 -10.10
CA SER A 53 10.36 -1.00 -8.89
C SER A 53 9.23 -1.06 -7.87
N TYR A 54 9.22 -2.16 -7.12
CA TYR A 54 8.27 -2.41 -6.03
C TYR A 54 9.04 -2.36 -4.71
N ASP A 55 8.79 -1.31 -3.92
CA ASP A 55 9.62 -0.95 -2.76
C ASP A 55 9.16 -1.66 -1.48
N SER A 56 7.87 -1.61 -1.18
CA SER A 56 7.29 -2.21 0.02
C SER A 56 5.88 -2.74 -0.22
N LEU A 57 5.53 -3.77 0.53
CA LEU A 57 4.25 -4.45 0.48
C LEU A 57 3.50 -4.18 1.77
N TRP A 58 2.25 -3.76 1.63
CA TRP A 58 1.38 -3.39 2.72
C TRP A 58 0.14 -4.27 2.75
N PHE A 59 -0.23 -4.75 3.92
CA PHE A 59 -1.50 -5.39 4.18
C PHE A 59 -2.27 -4.64 5.26
N PHE A 60 -3.60 -4.68 5.14
CA PHE A 60 -4.50 -3.99 6.05
C PHE A 60 -5.63 -4.90 6.48
N THR A 61 -5.97 -4.87 7.76
CA THR A 61 -7.13 -5.52 8.39
C THR A 61 -7.79 -4.52 9.32
N GLY A 62 -9.06 -4.70 9.69
CA GLY A 62 -9.83 -3.69 10.42
C GLY A 62 -9.15 -3.08 11.66
N SER A 63 -8.16 -3.75 12.24
CA SER A 63 -7.39 -3.30 13.40
C SER A 63 -5.86 -3.25 13.22
N GLU A 64 -5.29 -3.68 12.09
CA GLU A 64 -3.84 -3.81 11.92
C GLU A 64 -3.36 -3.33 10.55
N VAL A 65 -2.18 -2.71 10.55
CA VAL A 65 -1.41 -2.34 9.36
C VAL A 65 -0.08 -3.10 9.40
N MET A 66 0.29 -3.69 8.27
CA MET A 66 1.43 -4.59 8.16
C MET A 66 2.29 -4.16 6.99
N GLU A 67 3.60 -3.97 7.21
CA GLU A 67 4.55 -3.64 6.14
C GLU A 67 5.64 -4.71 6.04
N ALA A 68 5.81 -5.27 4.84
CA ALA A 68 7.02 -5.97 4.45
C ALA A 68 7.91 -5.01 3.65
N HIS A 69 8.89 -4.42 4.34
CA HIS A 69 9.83 -3.48 3.74
C HIS A 69 10.86 -4.23 2.91
N ARG A 70 11.08 -3.81 1.65
CA ARG A 70 11.99 -4.50 0.70
C ARG A 70 11.65 -5.99 0.57
N PHE A 71 10.36 -6.31 0.47
CA PHE A 71 9.83 -7.67 0.43
C PHE A 71 10.43 -8.56 -0.69
N LEU A 72 11.01 -7.93 -1.72
CA LEU A 72 11.73 -8.61 -2.80
C LEU A 72 13.12 -9.11 -2.38
N ASP A 73 13.81 -8.41 -1.49
CA ASP A 73 15.20 -8.70 -1.12
C ASP A 73 15.34 -9.39 0.24
N ALA A 74 14.38 -9.16 1.14
CA ALA A 74 14.49 -9.53 2.55
C ALA A 74 13.15 -9.96 3.14
N GLU A 75 13.22 -10.70 4.25
CA GLU A 75 12.09 -11.00 5.13
C GLU A 75 12.10 -10.05 6.33
N SER A 76 12.15 -8.76 6.04
CA SER A 76 12.03 -7.69 7.04
C SER A 76 10.60 -7.19 7.02
N PHE A 77 9.86 -7.46 8.08
CA PHE A 77 8.46 -7.11 8.15
C PHE A 77 8.10 -6.66 9.55
N ASP A 78 7.10 -5.78 9.62
CA ASP A 78 6.54 -5.26 10.85
C ASP A 78 5.02 -5.23 10.78
N LEU A 79 4.45 -4.92 11.94
CA LEU A 79 3.02 -4.79 12.16
C LEU A 79 2.82 -3.72 13.22
N ASP A 80 1.82 -2.87 13.00
CA ASP A 80 1.28 -1.98 14.01
C ASP A 80 -0.23 -2.17 14.12
N SER A 81 -0.76 -1.87 15.31
CA SER A 81 -2.20 -1.66 15.44
C SER A 81 -2.58 -0.43 14.63
N ALA A 82 -3.77 -0.42 14.03
CA ALA A 82 -4.37 0.70 13.32
C ALA A 82 -4.67 1.84 14.31
N SER A 83 -3.59 2.50 14.75
CA SER A 83 -3.58 3.60 15.69
C SER A 83 -4.07 4.85 14.99
N LYS A 84 -4.63 5.78 15.78
CA LYS A 84 -5.11 7.05 15.25
C LYS A 84 -3.97 7.79 14.54
N ILE A 85 -4.20 8.21 13.30
CA ILE A 85 -3.28 9.09 12.59
C ILE A 85 -3.28 10.46 13.24
N THR A 86 -2.08 10.94 13.57
CA THR A 86 -1.85 12.26 14.16
C THR A 86 -1.44 13.29 13.12
N TYR A 87 -0.76 12.84 12.06
CA TYR A 87 -0.34 13.69 10.95
C TYR A 87 -0.30 12.89 9.67
N TRP A 88 -0.64 13.53 8.56
CA TRP A 88 -0.42 12.98 7.24
C TRP A 88 -0.17 14.08 6.22
N ARG A 89 0.51 13.70 5.13
CA ARG A 89 0.79 14.57 4.00
C ARG A 89 0.68 13.77 2.71
N VAL A 90 0.09 14.41 1.70
CA VAL A 90 0.04 13.90 0.33
C VAL A 90 0.85 14.82 -0.57
N GLU A 91 1.73 14.23 -1.35
CA GLU A 91 2.40 14.88 -2.48
C GLU A 91 1.91 14.25 -3.77
N LYS A 92 1.62 15.06 -4.79
CA LYS A 92 1.15 14.61 -6.09
C LYS A 92 1.94 15.30 -7.19
N GLU A 93 2.24 14.55 -8.24
CA GLU A 93 2.79 15.07 -9.49
C GLU A 93 1.96 14.53 -10.64
N SER A 94 1.49 15.42 -11.53
CA SER A 94 0.72 15.04 -12.72
C SER A 94 -0.46 14.09 -12.43
N TYR A 95 -1.06 14.18 -11.24
CA TYR A 95 -2.13 13.30 -10.78
C TYR A 95 -3.40 14.09 -10.42
N THR A 96 -4.45 13.82 -11.19
CA THR A 96 -5.83 14.23 -10.93
C THR A 96 -6.57 13.05 -10.31
N VAL A 97 -7.21 13.28 -9.17
CA VAL A 97 -7.92 12.25 -8.39
C VAL A 97 -8.96 11.52 -9.25
N GLY A 98 -8.90 10.19 -9.29
CA GLY A 98 -9.83 9.36 -10.06
C GLY A 98 -9.55 9.36 -11.56
N SER A 99 -8.39 9.88 -11.99
CA SER A 99 -8.00 10.01 -13.38
C SER A 99 -6.48 9.87 -13.51
N ALA A 100 -5.94 8.80 -12.94
CA ALA A 100 -4.52 8.52 -13.04
C ALA A 100 -4.08 8.29 -14.49
N THR A 101 -2.89 8.78 -14.82
CA THR A 101 -2.23 8.61 -16.11
C THR A 101 -0.85 7.99 -15.90
N ALA A 102 -0.17 7.55 -16.96
CA ALA A 102 1.20 7.02 -16.85
C ALA A 102 2.20 8.01 -16.21
N ALA A 103 1.96 9.32 -16.33
CA ALA A 103 2.78 10.37 -15.72
C ALA A 103 2.43 10.64 -14.24
N SER A 104 1.31 10.11 -13.74
CA SER A 104 0.86 10.36 -12.37
C SER A 104 1.81 9.74 -11.34
N ARG A 105 2.14 10.52 -10.32
CA ARG A 105 2.88 10.09 -9.12
C ARG A 105 2.14 10.58 -7.89
N MET A 106 2.13 9.76 -6.84
CA MET A 106 1.60 10.13 -5.54
C MET A 106 2.48 9.56 -4.44
N ARG A 107 2.71 10.35 -3.39
CA ARG A 107 3.34 9.91 -2.15
C ARG A 107 2.45 10.28 -0.98
N PHE A 108 2.20 9.33 -0.10
CA PHE A 108 1.44 9.50 1.12
C PHE A 108 2.32 9.15 2.32
N VAL A 109 2.54 10.12 3.19
CA VAL A 109 3.31 9.93 4.42
C VAL A 109 2.39 10.17 5.60
N PHE A 110 2.44 9.31 6.61
CA PHE A 110 1.65 9.45 7.83
C PHE A 110 2.45 9.13 9.08
N SER A 111 1.97 9.62 10.22
CA SER A 111 2.41 9.21 11.55
C SER A 111 1.21 8.88 12.44
N THR A 112 1.38 7.91 13.32
CA THR A 112 0.36 7.48 14.28
C THR A 112 0.63 8.06 15.67
N GLU A 113 -0.38 8.01 16.55
CA GLU A 113 -0.23 8.37 17.96
C GLU A 113 0.79 7.49 18.70
N GLY A 114 0.97 6.24 18.25
CA GLY A 114 1.97 5.31 18.77
C GLY A 114 3.41 5.63 18.36
N GLY A 115 3.62 6.65 17.51
CA GLY A 115 4.94 7.07 17.03
C GLY A 115 5.39 6.35 15.76
N SER A 116 4.62 5.39 15.25
CA SER A 116 4.89 4.73 13.98
C SER A 116 4.69 5.67 12.81
N THR A 117 5.44 5.45 11.73
CA THR A 117 5.35 6.23 10.49
C THR A 117 5.26 5.31 9.30
N GLY A 118 4.55 5.73 8.25
CA GLY A 118 4.54 5.01 6.98
C GLY A 118 4.72 5.94 5.80
N ASP A 119 5.28 5.39 4.71
CA ASP A 119 5.56 6.09 3.46
C ASP A 119 5.12 5.20 2.29
N LEU A 120 4.00 5.57 1.68
CA LEU A 120 3.40 4.87 0.55
C LEU A 120 3.63 5.66 -0.73
N LYS A 121 4.10 4.99 -1.77
CA LYS A 121 4.36 5.59 -3.09
C LYS A 121 3.54 4.89 -4.15
N ALA A 122 3.06 5.65 -5.12
CA ALA A 122 2.28 5.10 -6.22
C ALA A 122 2.65 5.76 -7.55
N THR A 123 2.65 4.97 -8.62
CA THR A 123 2.78 5.46 -9.99
C THR A 123 1.71 4.93 -10.92
N GLY A 124 1.38 5.72 -11.94
CA GLY A 124 0.37 5.31 -12.91
C GLY A 124 -0.99 5.09 -12.27
N SER A 125 -1.72 4.07 -12.72
CA SER A 125 -3.01 3.63 -12.18
C SER A 125 -2.99 3.34 -10.67
N ASN A 126 -1.83 2.98 -10.09
CA ASN A 126 -1.70 2.73 -8.66
C ASN A 126 -1.99 4.00 -7.81
N CYS A 127 -1.93 5.20 -8.40
CA CYS A 127 -2.29 6.45 -7.72
C CYS A 127 -3.77 6.49 -7.29
N ASP A 128 -4.68 5.95 -8.12
CA ASP A 128 -6.10 5.88 -7.79
C ASP A 128 -6.35 4.86 -6.66
N ARG A 129 -5.56 3.78 -6.63
CA ARG A 129 -5.57 2.78 -5.56
C ARG A 129 -5.09 3.37 -4.25
N LEU A 130 -3.94 4.07 -4.24
CA LEU A 130 -3.41 4.73 -3.05
C LEU A 130 -4.38 5.79 -2.50
N TRP A 131 -5.00 6.57 -3.39
CA TRP A 131 -6.02 7.55 -2.98
C TRP A 131 -7.23 6.89 -2.32
N THR A 132 -7.69 5.76 -2.87
CA THR A 132 -8.80 4.99 -2.31
C THR A 132 -8.44 4.39 -0.96
N LEU A 133 -7.28 3.75 -0.85
CA LEU A 133 -6.75 3.21 0.39
C LEU A 133 -6.66 4.30 1.47
N MET A 134 -6.11 5.47 1.13
CA MET A 134 -6.01 6.61 2.03
C MET A 134 -7.37 7.01 2.61
N LYS A 135 -8.41 7.12 1.78
CA LYS A 135 -9.77 7.47 2.25
C LYS A 135 -10.39 6.40 3.13
N GLU A 136 -10.17 5.13 2.80
CA GLU A 136 -10.81 4.00 3.48
C GLU A 136 -10.17 3.73 4.85
N TRP A 137 -8.83 3.80 4.92
CA TRP A 137 -8.05 3.32 6.05
C TRP A 137 -7.48 4.41 6.93
N PHE A 138 -7.13 5.54 6.34
CA PHE A 138 -6.30 6.52 7.01
C PHE A 138 -7.06 7.81 7.35
N VAL A 139 -7.96 8.25 6.47
CA VAL A 139 -8.78 9.43 6.75
C VAL A 139 -9.87 9.06 7.76
N PRO A 140 -9.95 9.73 8.92
CA PRO A 140 -11.01 9.47 9.89
C PRO A 140 -12.38 9.60 9.24
N LYS A 141 -13.26 8.60 9.45
CA LYS A 141 -14.66 8.65 8.99
C LYS A 141 -15.42 9.88 9.53
N SER A 142 -14.91 10.53 10.59
CA SER A 142 -15.46 11.77 11.14
C SER A 142 -15.14 13.03 10.35
N ILE A 143 -14.17 12.99 9.41
CA ILE A 143 -13.92 14.08 8.44
C ILE A 143 -14.73 13.84 7.16
N ALA A 144 -15.18 12.61 6.94
CA ALA A 144 -16.00 12.20 5.81
C ALA A 144 -17.51 12.21 6.13
N ALA A 145 -18.08 13.39 6.45
CA ALA A 145 -19.52 13.64 6.30
C ALA A 145 -19.87 15.14 6.46
N PRO A 146 -20.83 15.68 5.68
CA PRO A 146 -21.10 15.51 4.25
C PRO A 146 -20.49 16.63 3.39
#